data_AF-A0A523TR01-F1
#
_entry.id   AF-A0A523TR01-F1
#
_cell.length_a   1.000
_cell.length_b   1.000
_cell.length_c   1.000
_cell.angle_alpha   90.00
_cell.angle_beta   90.00
_cell.angle_gamma   90.00
#
_symmetry.space_group_name_H-M   'P 1'
#
loop_
_entity.id
_entity.type
_entity.pdbx_description
1 polymer ?
#
loop_
_entity_poly.entity_id
_entity_poly.type
_entity_poly.pdbx_seq_one_letter_code
_entity_poly.pdbx_strand_id
1 'polypeptide(L)'
;MKNLPLKLGIGVCIFFMLLITGMILWKPLNILRYATLFHSKDRKEKCAGVDGLILLGKAGKKELAMICNGGMKEADFIIEYWKNVNVEIDKRNIAILLMEEYQKNSSQINLKEFTPLHLAVMHDYITAVELLIAKGAEVNSNAFILYGNG
;
A
#
# COMPACT_ATOMS: atom_id res chain seq x y z
N MET A 1 -39.73 -37.95 -26.82
CA MET A 1 -38.98 -36.68 -26.97
C MET A 1 -39.15 -35.78 -25.72
N LYS A 2 -38.79 -36.25 -24.51
CA LYS A 2 -39.07 -35.52 -23.25
C LYS A 2 -37.83 -35.09 -22.43
N ASN A 3 -36.62 -35.34 -22.94
CA ASN A 3 -35.37 -35.09 -22.19
C ASN A 3 -34.59 -33.85 -22.67
N LEU A 4 -35.15 -33.07 -23.59
CA LEU A 4 -34.50 -31.91 -24.20
C LEU A 4 -34.26 -30.72 -23.22
N PRO A 5 -35.25 -30.29 -22.41
CA PRO A 5 -35.04 -29.16 -21.49
C PRO A 5 -34.08 -29.50 -20.33
N LEU A 6 -34.04 -30.76 -19.91
CA LEU A 6 -33.17 -31.21 -18.82
C LEU A 6 -31.68 -31.18 -19.20
N LYS A 7 -31.34 -31.62 -20.41
CA LYS A 7 -29.96 -31.60 -20.92
C LYS A 7 -29.42 -30.17 -21.09
N LEU A 8 -30.30 -29.24 -21.51
CA LEU A 8 -29.94 -27.83 -21.64
C LEU A 8 -29.69 -27.20 -20.26
N GLY A 9 -30.54 -27.47 -19.28
CA GLY A 9 -30.36 -26.98 -17.90
C GLY A 9 -29.07 -27.46 -17.24
N ILE A 10 -28.71 -28.73 -17.42
CA ILE A 10 -27.46 -29.29 -16.87
C ILE A 10 -26.24 -28.60 -17.50
N GLY A 11 -26.27 -28.35 -18.81
CA GLY A 11 -25.19 -27.64 -19.50
C GLY A 11 -24.97 -26.22 -18.96
N VAL A 12 -26.05 -25.49 -18.72
CA VAL A 12 -26.01 -24.14 -18.13
C VAL A 12 -25.43 -24.18 -16.71
N CYS A 13 -25.87 -25.12 -15.86
CA CYS A 13 -25.34 -25.26 -14.51
C CYS A 13 -23.84 -25.58 -14.47
N ILE A 14 -23.36 -26.47 -15.35
CA ILE A 14 -21.93 -26.79 -15.45
C ILE A 14 -21.13 -25.57 -15.92
N PHE A 15 -21.65 -24.80 -16.88
CA PHE A 15 -21.02 -23.58 -17.35
C PHE A 15 -20.89 -22.53 -16.23
N PHE A 16 -21.96 -22.29 -15.47
CA PHE A 16 -21.92 -21.38 -14.32
C PHE A 16 -20.98 -21.89 -13.22
N MET A 17 -20.93 -23.19 -12.95
CA MET A 17 -19.95 -23.74 -12.01
C MET A 17 -18.52 -23.49 -12.47
N LEU A 18 -18.20 -23.72 -13.75
CA LEU A 18 -16.86 -23.44 -14.29
C LEU A 18 -16.49 -21.96 -14.20
N LEU A 19 -17.44 -21.06 -14.47
CA LEU A 19 -17.24 -19.61 -14.32
C LEU A 19 -16.99 -19.22 -12.86
N ILE A 20 -17.84 -19.70 -11.95
CA ILE A 20 -17.72 -19.40 -10.52
C ILE A 20 -16.40 -19.97 -9.97
N THR A 21 -16.04 -21.20 -10.31
CA THR A 21 -14.76 -21.81 -9.92
C THR A 21 -13.56 -21.01 -10.46
N GLY A 22 -13.63 -20.54 -11.70
CA GLY A 22 -12.60 -19.65 -12.26
C GLY A 22 -12.49 -18.32 -11.50
N MET A 23 -13.62 -17.70 -11.17
CA MET A 23 -13.66 -16.44 -10.39
C MET A 23 -13.19 -16.63 -8.94
N ILE A 24 -13.47 -17.79 -8.33
CA ILE A 24 -13.03 -18.13 -6.97
C ILE A 24 -11.52 -18.37 -6.94
N LEU A 25 -10.95 -19.10 -7.91
CA LEU A 25 -9.50 -19.33 -7.98
C LEU A 25 -8.71 -18.06 -8.33
N TRP A 26 -9.31 -17.12 -9.05
CA TRP A 26 -8.65 -15.87 -9.47
C TRP A 26 -8.23 -14.99 -8.28
N LYS A 27 -8.99 -14.95 -7.19
CA LYS A 27 -8.68 -14.10 -6.03
C LYS A 27 -7.41 -14.51 -5.26
N PRO A 28 -7.24 -15.76 -4.79
CA PRO A 28 -6.03 -16.17 -4.06
C PRO A 28 -4.78 -16.18 -4.94
N LEU A 29 -4.90 -16.54 -6.22
CA LEU A 29 -3.76 -16.56 -7.16
C LEU A 29 -3.17 -15.17 -7.40
N ASN A 30 -4.02 -14.15 -7.52
CA ASN A 30 -3.52 -12.79 -7.73
C ASN A 30 -2.88 -12.20 -6.49
N ILE A 31 -3.44 -12.46 -5.30
CA ILE A 31 -2.84 -12.06 -4.03
C ILE A 31 -1.42 -12.62 -3.93
N LEU A 32 -1.26 -13.92 -4.19
CA LEU A 32 0.04 -14.57 -4.13
C LEU A 32 1.01 -14.02 -5.18
N ARG A 33 0.53 -13.75 -6.41
CA ARG A 33 1.34 -13.15 -7.47
C ARG A 33 1.84 -11.75 -7.10
N TYR A 34 1.01 -10.92 -6.47
CA TYR A 34 1.44 -9.59 -6.06
C TYR A 34 2.40 -9.62 -4.87
N ALA A 35 2.24 -10.57 -3.95
CA ALA A 35 3.18 -10.81 -2.85
C ALA A 35 4.57 -11.31 -3.35
N THR A 36 4.62 -12.10 -4.43
CA THR A 36 5.89 -12.51 -5.03
C THR A 36 6.59 -11.39 -5.80
N LEU A 37 5.84 -10.53 -6.50
CA LEU A 37 6.39 -9.32 -7.12
C LEU A 37 7.02 -8.35 -6.09
N PHE A 38 6.52 -8.35 -4.86
CA PHE A 38 7.07 -7.53 -3.77
C PHE A 38 8.54 -7.86 -3.44
N HIS A 39 8.94 -9.12 -3.60
CA HIS A 39 10.31 -9.57 -3.37
C HIS A 39 11.21 -9.42 -4.61
N SER A 40 10.68 -8.93 -5.73
CA SER A 40 11.48 -8.74 -6.93
C SER A 40 12.51 -7.64 -6.74
N LYS A 41 13.69 -7.84 -7.33
CA LYS A 41 14.75 -6.83 -7.38
C LYS A 41 14.38 -5.64 -8.27
N ASP A 42 13.39 -5.78 -9.15
CA ASP A 42 12.95 -4.70 -10.03
C ASP A 42 11.96 -3.76 -9.32
N ARG A 43 12.34 -2.47 -9.24
CA ARG A 43 11.53 -1.39 -8.66
C ARG A 43 10.17 -1.25 -9.33
N LYS A 44 10.07 -1.49 -10.64
CA LYS A 44 8.79 -1.42 -11.38
C LYS A 44 7.85 -2.54 -10.98
N GLU A 45 8.37 -3.74 -10.75
CA GLU A 45 7.59 -4.90 -10.34
C GLU A 45 7.05 -4.74 -8.91
N LYS A 46 7.86 -4.21 -7.98
CA LYS A 46 7.40 -3.86 -6.63
C LYS A 46 6.21 -2.89 -6.67
N CYS A 47 6.31 -1.81 -7.47
CA CYS A 47 5.24 -0.83 -7.60
C CYS A 47 3.97 -1.43 -8.21
N ALA A 48 4.10 -2.25 -9.26
CA ALA A 48 2.96 -2.94 -9.86
C ALA A 48 2.29 -3.93 -8.89
N GLY A 49 3.07 -4.56 -8.00
CA GLY A 49 2.57 -5.37 -6.89
C GLY A 49 1.66 -4.57 -5.97
N VAL A 50 2.12 -3.40 -5.52
CA VAL A 50 1.35 -2.51 -4.64
C VAL A 50 0.11 -1.96 -5.35
N ASP A 51 0.20 -1.55 -6.62
CA ASP A 51 -0.96 -1.14 -7.43
C ASP A 51 -2.04 -2.23 -7.46
N GLY A 52 -1.61 -3.48 -7.69
CA GLY A 52 -2.50 -4.65 -7.67
C GLY A 52 -3.16 -4.89 -6.32
N LEU A 53 -2.40 -4.76 -5.22
CA LEU A 53 -2.94 -4.91 -3.85
C LEU A 53 -3.96 -3.80 -3.52
N ILE A 54 -3.70 -2.56 -3.93
CA ILE A 54 -4.64 -1.45 -3.71
C ILE A 54 -5.96 -1.68 -4.46
N LEU A 55 -5.91 -2.20 -5.70
CA LEU A 55 -7.09 -2.55 -6.48
C LEU A 55 -7.94 -3.65 -5.84
N LEU A 56 -7.33 -4.54 -5.03
CA LEU A 56 -8.03 -5.60 -4.30
C LEU A 56 -8.75 -5.09 -3.03
N GLY A 57 -8.60 -3.80 -2.69
CA GLY A 57 -9.29 -3.15 -1.57
C GLY A 57 -8.93 -3.76 -0.22
N LYS A 58 -9.95 -4.09 0.60
CA LYS A 58 -9.75 -4.60 1.97
C LYS A 58 -8.86 -5.84 2.05
N ALA A 59 -8.95 -6.74 1.07
CA ALA A 59 -8.14 -7.95 1.05
C ALA A 59 -6.66 -7.62 0.76
N GLY A 60 -6.39 -6.78 -0.25
CA GLY A 60 -5.02 -6.39 -0.56
C GLY A 60 -4.37 -5.51 0.51
N LYS A 61 -5.14 -4.68 1.21
CA LYS A 61 -4.66 -3.96 2.40
C LYS A 61 -4.19 -4.93 3.50
N LYS A 62 -4.95 -6.00 3.77
CA LYS A 62 -4.58 -7.00 4.79
C LYS A 62 -3.29 -7.72 4.42
N GLU A 63 -3.12 -8.05 3.14
CA GLU A 63 -1.90 -8.66 2.62
C GLU A 63 -0.71 -7.72 2.71
N LEU A 64 -0.90 -6.45 2.34
CA LEU A 64 0.12 -5.41 2.51
C LEU A 64 0.54 -5.28 3.99
N ALA A 65 -0.42 -5.31 4.91
CA ALA A 65 -0.15 -5.29 6.35
C ALA A 65 0.59 -6.54 6.87
N MET A 66 0.50 -7.69 6.19
CA MET A 66 1.27 -8.88 6.55
C MET A 66 2.71 -8.84 6.02
N ILE A 67 2.93 -8.08 4.93
CA ILE A 67 4.25 -7.89 4.33
C ILE A 67 5.01 -6.75 5.05
N CYS A 68 4.29 -5.70 5.45
CA CYS A 68 4.81 -4.53 6.14
C CYS A 68 5.10 -4.80 7.62
N ASN A 69 6.27 -4.39 8.11
CA ASN A 69 6.65 -4.52 9.52
C ASN A 69 5.79 -3.67 10.46
N GLY A 70 5.29 -2.52 10.00
CA GLY A 70 4.40 -1.62 10.74
C GLY A 70 2.93 -2.03 10.69
N GLY A 71 2.62 -3.20 10.11
CA GLY A 71 1.29 -3.80 10.11
C GLY A 71 0.25 -2.95 9.38
N MET A 72 -0.95 -2.88 9.95
CA MET A 72 -2.08 -2.17 9.33
C MET A 72 -1.87 -0.66 9.21
N LYS A 73 -1.10 -0.04 10.13
CA LYS A 73 -0.83 1.41 10.09
C LYS A 73 0.07 1.77 8.92
N GLU A 74 1.13 0.99 8.71
CA GLU A 74 2.02 1.18 7.55
C GLU A 74 1.30 0.90 6.23
N ALA A 75 0.43 -0.12 6.19
CA ALA A 75 -0.39 -0.40 5.01
C ALA A 75 -1.36 0.75 4.69
N ASP A 76 -2.00 1.34 5.71
CA ASP A 76 -2.87 2.52 5.54
C ASP A 76 -2.08 3.72 5.02
N PHE A 77 -0.92 3.97 5.61
CA PHE A 77 -0.02 5.04 5.20
C PHE A 77 0.39 4.89 3.72
N ILE A 78 0.80 3.70 3.30
CA ILE A 78 1.14 3.43 1.91
C ILE A 78 -0.07 3.72 1.02
N ILE A 79 -1.25 3.19 1.32
CA ILE A 79 -2.45 3.38 0.50
C ILE A 79 -2.81 4.86 0.36
N GLU A 80 -2.72 5.62 1.44
CA GLU A 80 -3.05 7.05 1.48
C GLU A 80 -2.13 7.87 0.57
N TYR A 81 -0.82 7.64 0.67
CA TYR A 81 0.18 8.42 -0.05
C TYR A 81 0.65 7.79 -1.38
N TRP A 82 0.20 6.58 -1.72
CA TRP A 82 0.62 5.88 -2.93
C TRP A 82 0.24 6.64 -4.20
N LYS A 83 -0.89 7.34 -4.21
CA LYS A 83 -1.36 8.09 -5.38
C LYS A 83 -0.49 9.32 -5.65
N ASN A 84 0.05 9.94 -4.60
CA ASN A 84 0.94 11.09 -4.71
C ASN A 84 2.05 11.02 -3.66
N VAL A 85 3.19 10.48 -4.07
CA VAL A 85 4.35 10.23 -3.19
C VAL A 85 5.15 11.49 -2.84
N ASN A 86 4.92 12.60 -3.57
CA ASN A 86 5.57 13.89 -3.37
C ASN A 86 4.58 14.95 -2.88
N VAL A 87 3.45 14.55 -2.29
CA VAL A 87 2.50 15.53 -1.73
C VAL A 87 3.16 16.28 -0.58
N GLU A 88 3.10 17.61 -0.61
CA GLU A 88 3.48 18.44 0.53
C GLU A 88 2.41 18.31 1.61
N ILE A 89 2.83 17.88 2.80
CA ILE A 89 1.92 17.67 3.92
C ILE A 89 1.84 18.98 4.70
N ASP A 90 0.64 19.51 4.88
CA ASP A 90 0.45 20.77 5.60
C ASP A 90 0.80 20.62 7.09
N LYS A 91 1.36 21.70 7.65
CA LYS A 91 1.81 21.85 9.04
C LYS A 91 0.78 21.37 10.05
N ARG A 92 -0.51 21.60 9.77
CA ARG A 92 -1.62 21.22 10.64
C ARG A 92 -1.84 19.71 10.72
N ASN A 93 -1.62 18.98 9.64
CA ASN A 93 -1.75 17.52 9.59
C ASN A 93 -0.53 16.83 10.19
N ILE A 94 0.67 17.38 9.95
CA ILE A 94 1.91 16.93 10.61
C ILE A 94 1.77 17.09 12.12
N ALA A 95 1.30 18.25 12.58
CA ALA A 95 1.04 18.48 13.99
C ALA A 95 0.10 17.41 14.57
N ILE A 96 -1.01 17.06 13.91
CA ILE A 96 -1.92 16.02 14.42
C ILE A 96 -1.25 14.63 14.45
N LEU A 97 -0.45 14.28 13.43
CA LEU A 97 0.27 13.00 13.38
C LEU A 97 1.43 12.91 14.38
N LEU A 98 2.08 14.05 14.70
CA LEU A 98 3.28 14.12 15.55
C LEU A 98 3.00 14.55 16.99
N MET A 99 1.90 15.26 17.27
CA MET A 99 1.59 15.80 18.60
C MET A 99 1.33 14.73 19.64
N GLU A 100 0.96 13.50 19.25
CA GLU A 100 0.78 12.40 20.21
C GLU A 100 2.12 11.91 20.82
N GLU A 101 3.27 12.09 20.15
CA GLU A 101 4.58 11.67 20.66
C GLU A 101 5.49 12.84 21.13
N TYR A 102 5.31 14.05 20.59
CA TYR A 102 6.39 15.06 20.60
C TYR A 102 6.26 16.22 21.60
N GLN A 103 5.25 16.25 22.49
CA GLN A 103 4.97 17.42 23.34
C GLN A 103 6.04 17.79 24.41
N LYS A 104 7.27 17.25 24.35
CA LYS A 104 8.32 17.55 25.34
C LYS A 104 9.45 18.45 24.88
N ASN A 105 9.74 18.60 23.59
CA ASN A 105 10.90 19.40 23.15
C ASN A 105 10.54 20.41 22.05
N SER A 106 10.78 21.67 22.43
CA SER A 106 10.42 22.94 21.84
C SER A 106 11.00 23.25 20.44
N SER A 107 10.40 24.30 19.85
CA SER A 107 10.97 25.34 18.98
C SER A 107 11.24 25.03 17.51
N GLN A 108 10.44 25.71 16.67
CA GLN A 108 10.68 26.03 15.25
C GLN A 108 11.08 24.83 14.37
N ILE A 109 10.21 23.84 14.29
CA ILE A 109 10.22 22.93 13.15
C ILE A 109 9.98 23.81 11.92
N ASN A 110 10.98 23.92 11.04
CA ASN A 110 10.86 24.66 9.79
C ASN A 110 10.00 23.80 8.84
N LEU A 111 8.70 23.74 9.13
CA LEU A 111 7.68 22.85 8.54
C LEU A 111 7.36 23.17 7.07
N LYS A 112 8.32 23.69 6.30
CA LYS A 112 8.01 24.16 4.95
C LYS A 112 7.68 23.01 4.01
N GLU A 113 8.31 21.85 4.11
CA GLU A 113 8.18 20.80 3.07
C GLU A 113 8.33 19.39 3.68
N PHE A 114 7.32 18.90 4.42
CA PHE A 114 7.28 17.46 4.74
C PHE A 114 6.62 16.71 3.59
N THR A 115 7.17 15.53 3.31
CA THR A 115 6.71 14.62 2.26
C THR A 115 6.39 13.28 2.90
N PRO A 116 5.63 12.40 2.24
CA PRO A 116 5.38 11.04 2.73
C PRO A 116 6.67 10.30 3.09
N LEU A 117 7.76 10.55 2.37
CA LEU A 117 9.06 9.93 2.67
C LEU A 117 9.57 10.32 4.07
N HIS A 118 9.41 11.58 4.47
CA HIS A 118 9.81 12.05 5.79
C HIS A 118 8.99 11.41 6.92
N LEU A 119 7.68 11.26 6.72
CA LEU A 119 6.82 10.58 7.69
C LEU A 119 7.15 9.09 7.80
N ALA A 120 7.42 8.42 6.67
CA ALA A 120 7.79 7.01 6.66
C ALA A 120 9.08 6.76 7.44
N VAL A 121 10.09 7.64 7.29
CA VAL A 121 11.34 7.55 8.07
C VAL A 121 11.09 7.79 9.56
N MET A 122 10.26 8.79 9.91
CA MET A 122 9.99 9.12 11.31
C MET A 122 9.27 8.00 12.07
N HIS A 123 8.35 7.30 11.39
CA HIS A 123 7.61 6.17 11.96
C HIS A 123 8.32 4.81 11.83
N ASP A 124 9.57 4.79 11.34
CA ASP A 124 10.34 3.57 11.06
C ASP A 124 9.62 2.59 10.10
N TYR A 125 8.87 3.14 9.14
CA TYR A 125 8.19 2.40 8.10
C TYR A 125 9.15 2.08 6.95
N ILE A 126 10.11 1.20 7.23
CA ILE A 126 11.17 0.79 6.30
C ILE A 126 10.58 0.35 4.95
N THR A 127 9.47 -0.40 5.00
CA THR A 127 8.80 -0.90 3.80
C THR A 127 8.21 0.24 2.99
N ALA A 128 7.54 1.18 3.66
CA ALA A 128 7.01 2.38 3.00
C ALA A 128 8.14 3.24 2.42
N VAL A 129 9.27 3.40 3.10
CA VAL A 129 10.44 4.14 2.59
C VAL A 129 10.95 3.51 1.30
N GLU A 130 11.16 2.20 1.27
CA GLU A 130 11.62 1.50 0.06
C GLU A 130 10.65 1.68 -1.11
N LEU A 131 9.35 1.55 -0.85
CA LEU A 131 8.30 1.66 -1.86
C LEU A 131 8.16 3.07 -2.41
N LEU A 132 8.23 4.08 -1.55
CA LEU A 132 8.17 5.48 -1.95
C LEU A 132 9.39 5.84 -2.82
N ILE A 133 10.59 5.41 -2.43
CA ILE A 133 11.80 5.59 -3.27
C ILE A 133 11.67 4.85 -4.59
N ALA A 134 11.17 3.61 -4.58
CA ALA A 134 10.96 2.83 -5.79
C ALA A 134 9.96 3.49 -6.76
N LYS A 135 8.96 4.19 -6.22
CA LYS A 135 7.96 4.95 -6.97
C LYS A 135 8.46 6.30 -7.50
N GLY A 136 9.66 6.73 -7.07
CA GLY A 136 10.27 7.98 -7.50
C GLY A 136 10.02 9.15 -6.54
N ALA A 137 9.84 8.88 -5.24
CA ALA A 137 9.82 9.94 -4.23
C ALA A 137 11.13 10.74 -4.24
N GLU A 138 11.03 12.06 -4.11
CA GLU A 138 12.18 12.95 -4.11
C GLU A 138 12.95 12.85 -2.79
N VAL A 139 14.07 12.12 -2.83
CA VAL A 139 14.95 11.89 -1.67
C VAL A 139 15.62 13.20 -1.19
N ASN A 140 15.79 14.17 -2.07
CA ASN A 140 16.45 15.45 -1.78
C ASN A 140 15.48 16.58 -1.39
N SER A 141 14.24 16.25 -1.03
CA SER A 141 13.35 17.22 -0.41
C SER A 141 14.07 17.77 0.84
N ASN A 142 14.32 19.08 0.91
CA ASN A 142 15.16 19.72 1.94
C ASN A 142 14.51 19.71 3.34
N ALA A 143 13.98 18.59 3.83
CA ALA A 143 13.69 18.47 5.25
C ALA A 143 15.02 18.27 5.98
N PHE A 144 15.51 19.38 6.51
CA PHE A 144 16.57 19.39 7.50
C PHE A 144 16.03 18.74 8.78
N ILE A 145 16.07 17.41 8.86
CA ILE A 145 15.76 16.69 10.09
C ILE A 145 17.00 16.81 10.97
N LEU A 146 17.02 17.83 11.83
CA LEU A 146 18.05 18.00 12.85
C LEU A 146 17.94 16.89 13.88
N TYR A 147 18.56 15.74 13.59
CA TYR A 147 19.01 14.84 14.65
C TYR A 147 20.45 15.22 15.01
N GLY A 148 20.61 15.95 16.13
CA GLY A 148 21.86 16.03 16.87
C GLY A 148 22.87 17.10 16.44
N ASN A 149 22.83 18.26 17.11
CA ASN A 149 24.01 18.80 17.82
C ASN A 149 23.56 19.99 18.69
N GLY A 150 23.68 19.80 20.00
CA GLY A 150 23.31 20.73 21.06
C GLY A 150 23.17 19.98 22.37
#